data_AF-A0AAC9YQ64-F1
#
_entry.id   AF-A0AAC9YQ64-F1
#
_cell.length_a   1.000
_cell.length_b   1.000
_cell.length_c   1.000
_cell.angle_alpha   90.00
_cell.angle_beta   90.00
_cell.angle_gamma   90.00
#
_symmetry.space_group_name_H-M   'P 1'
#
loop_
_entity.id
_entity.type
_entity.pdbx_description
1 polymer ?
#
loop_
_entity_poly.entity_id
_entity_poly.type
_entity_poly.pdbx_seq_one_letter_code
_entity_poly.pdbx_strand_id
1 'polypeptide(L)'
;MESLVLVVAALVALVLFTGPIALLLTSKLFWEFTKRNKAIWWIRRLAVAAIALIGMPVQMVFIFNQIPSGVKALSFIGFGLNTIALKREFVRNIPWRSLFKMQSGDANGPAGQR
;
A
#
# COMPACT_ATOMS: atom_id res chain seq x y z
N MET A 1 -23.89 14.23 -18.38
CA MET A 1 -23.90 12.85 -17.85
C MET A 1 -22.61 12.10 -18.19
N GLU A 2 -22.02 12.25 -19.39
CA GLU A 2 -20.76 11.59 -19.76
C GLU A 2 -19.57 11.94 -18.86
N SER A 3 -19.38 13.21 -18.50
CA SER A 3 -18.23 13.64 -17.69
C SER A 3 -18.20 12.98 -16.30
N LEU A 4 -19.36 12.79 -15.67
CA LEU A 4 -19.46 12.12 -14.37
C LEU A 4 -19.12 10.62 -14.48
N VAL A 5 -19.60 9.95 -15.53
CA VAL A 5 -19.31 8.53 -15.78
C VAL A 5 -17.81 8.32 -16.01
N LEU A 6 -17.16 9.20 -16.77
CA LEU A 6 -15.71 9.16 -16.98
C LEU A 6 -14.93 9.35 -15.67
N VAL A 7 -15.35 10.28 -14.81
CA VAL A 7 -14.71 10.52 -13.51
C VAL A 7 -14.86 9.31 -12.60
N VAL A 8 -16.06 8.72 -12.52
CA VAL A 8 -16.30 7.52 -11.71
C VAL A 8 -15.50 6.32 -12.23
N ALA A 9 -15.48 6.12 -13.56
CA ALA A 9 -14.69 5.06 -14.17
C ALA A 9 -13.19 5.23 -13.90
N ALA A 10 -12.67 6.46 -14.00
CA ALA A 10 -11.28 6.77 -13.68
C ALA A 10 -10.95 6.49 -12.20
N LEU A 11 -11.84 6.86 -11.27
CA LEU A 11 -11.68 6.57 -9.85
C LEU A 11 -11.68 5.06 -9.56
N VAL A 12 -12.61 4.32 -10.17
CA VAL A 12 -12.67 2.85 -10.03
C VAL A 12 -11.42 2.20 -10.61
N ALA A 13 -10.95 2.63 -11.78
CA ALA A 13 -9.71 2.15 -12.37
C ALA A 13 -8.51 2.43 -11.45
N LEU A 14 -8.42 3.63 -10.89
CA LEU A 14 -7.37 4.00 -9.96
C LEU A 14 -7.37 3.10 -8.71
N VAL A 15 -8.52 2.86 -8.11
CA VAL A 15 -8.68 1.95 -6.97
C VAL A 15 -8.22 0.53 -7.31
N LEU A 16 -8.58 0.05 -8.50
CA LEU A 16 -8.36 -1.33 -8.93
C LEU A 16 -6.90 -1.60 -9.33
N PHE A 17 -6.25 -0.63 -9.98
CA PHE A 17 -4.92 -0.80 -10.54
C PHE A 17 -3.77 -0.34 -9.63
N THR A 18 -4.00 0.60 -8.70
CA THR A 18 -2.93 1.09 -7.79
C THR A 18 -2.26 -0.04 -7.01
N GLY A 19 -3.05 -0.95 -6.42
CA GLY A 19 -2.55 -2.10 -5.67
C GLY A 19 -1.69 -3.07 -6.50
N PRO A 20 -2.23 -3.63 -7.61
CA PRO A 20 -1.46 -4.50 -8.50
C PRO A 20 -0.23 -3.84 -9.10
N ILE A 21 -0.31 -2.58 -9.53
CA ILE A 21 0.83 -1.85 -10.10
C ILE A 21 1.93 -1.65 -9.05
N ALA A 22 1.57 -1.20 -7.83
CA ALA A 22 2.53 -1.06 -6.74
C ALA A 22 3.20 -2.40 -6.41
N LEU A 23 2.43 -3.49 -6.41
CA LEU A 23 2.97 -4.83 -6.16
C LEU A 23 3.90 -5.30 -7.29
N LEU A 24 3.55 -5.06 -8.56
CA LEU A 24 4.40 -5.36 -9.71
C LEU A 24 5.72 -4.60 -9.67
N LEU A 25 5.69 -3.31 -9.33
CA LEU A 25 6.90 -2.49 -9.15
C LEU A 25 7.81 -3.05 -8.04
N THR A 26 7.23 -3.62 -6.99
CA THR A 26 7.98 -4.29 -5.90
C THR A 26 8.37 -5.74 -6.19
N SER A 27 8.07 -6.26 -7.39
CA SER A 27 8.43 -7.62 -7.78
C SER A 27 9.94 -7.82 -7.90
N LYS A 28 10.40 -9.08 -7.77
CA LYS A 28 11.83 -9.45 -7.90
C LYS A 28 12.41 -9.03 -9.24
N LEU A 29 11.63 -9.09 -10.32
CA LEU A 29 12.07 -8.73 -11.67
C LEU A 29 12.47 -7.25 -11.75
N PHE A 30 11.60 -6.35 -11.29
CA PHE A 30 11.88 -4.92 -11.23
C PHE A 30 12.97 -4.61 -10.21
N TRP A 31 13.06 -5.36 -9.11
CA TRP A 31 14.14 -5.21 -8.15
C TRP A 31 15.52 -5.46 -8.74
N GLU A 32 15.71 -6.59 -9.43
CA GLU A 32 17.01 -6.91 -10.05
C GLU A 32 17.36 -5.92 -11.17
N PHE A 33 16.38 -5.51 -11.98
CA PHE A 33 16.59 -4.53 -13.05
C PHE A 33 17.03 -3.16 -12.49
N THR A 34 16.34 -2.67 -11.45
CA THR A 34 16.61 -1.35 -10.88
C THR A 34 17.85 -1.31 -9.98
N LYS A 35 18.27 -2.44 -9.40
CA LYS A 35 19.47 -2.53 -8.55
C LYS A 35 20.75 -2.15 -9.28
N ARG A 36 20.79 -2.30 -10.61
CA ARG A 36 21.94 -1.96 -11.45
C ARG A 36 22.19 -0.45 -11.54
N ASN A 37 21.17 0.39 -11.32
CA ASN A 37 21.29 1.85 -11.36
C ASN A 37 20.62 2.50 -10.15
N LYS A 38 21.43 3.15 -9.29
CA LYS A 38 20.96 3.82 -8.07
C LYS A 38 19.87 4.87 -8.33
N ALA A 39 19.91 5.57 -9.47
CA ALA A 39 18.90 6.57 -9.81
C ALA A 39 17.54 5.92 -10.08
N ILE A 40 17.52 4.85 -10.90
CA ILE A 40 16.29 4.12 -11.25
C ILE A 40 15.69 3.45 -10.00
N TRP A 41 16.54 2.94 -9.10
CA TRP A 41 16.11 2.38 -7.82
C TRP A 41 15.36 3.40 -6.96
N TRP A 42 15.90 4.62 -6.83
CA TRP A 42 15.24 5.71 -6.10
C TRP A 42 13.93 6.14 -6.75
N ILE A 43 13.90 6.28 -8.07
CA ILE A 43 12.68 6.65 -8.82
C ILE A 43 11.58 5.61 -8.59
N ARG A 44 11.90 4.32 -8.66
CA ARG A 44 10.92 3.24 -8.40
C ARG A 44 10.37 3.32 -6.98
N ARG A 45 11.22 3.57 -5.99
CA ARG A 45 10.80 3.69 -4.59
C ARG A 45 9.86 4.88 -4.38
N LEU A 46 10.17 6.02 -5.01
CA LEU A 46 9.29 7.20 -5.02
C LEU A 46 7.96 6.91 -5.73
N ALA A 47 7.99 6.18 -6.84
CA ALA A 47 6.78 5.80 -7.57
C ALA A 47 5.84 4.93 -6.73
N VAL A 48 6.38 3.89 -6.05
CA VAL A 48 5.60 3.03 -5.15
C VAL A 48 5.00 3.85 -4.00
N ALA A 49 5.78 4.75 -3.40
CA ALA A 49 5.30 5.62 -2.33
C ALA A 49 4.19 6.56 -2.82
N ALA A 50 4.35 7.19 -3.99
CA ALA A 50 3.36 8.10 -4.57
C ALA A 50 2.06 7.36 -4.94
N ILE A 51 2.16 6.20 -5.57
CA ILE A 51 0.99 5.36 -5.93
C ILE A 51 0.23 4.99 -4.67
N ALA A 52 0.92 4.57 -3.61
CA ALA A 52 0.25 4.20 -2.38
C ALA A 52 -0.32 5.41 -1.62
N LEU A 53 0.39 6.53 -1.61
CA LEU A 53 -0.07 7.78 -0.99
C LEU A 53 -1.35 8.31 -1.63
N ILE A 54 -1.52 8.13 -2.94
CA ILE A 54 -2.73 8.55 -3.66
C ILE A 54 -3.81 7.46 -3.60
N GLY A 55 -3.43 6.19 -3.78
CA GLY A 55 -4.37 5.07 -3.86
C GLY A 55 -5.05 4.74 -2.54
N MET A 56 -4.30 4.75 -1.42
CA MET A 56 -4.83 4.36 -0.11
C MET A 56 -5.93 5.30 0.41
N PRO A 57 -5.80 6.65 0.36
CA PRO A 57 -6.89 7.54 0.78
C PRO A 57 -8.15 7.37 -0.07
N VAL A 58 -8.00 7.23 -1.40
CA VAL A 58 -9.15 7.01 -2.29
C VAL A 58 -9.84 5.68 -1.96
N GLN A 59 -9.08 4.62 -1.74
CA GLN A 59 -9.60 3.32 -1.28
C GLN A 59 -10.31 3.44 0.08
N MET A 60 -9.78 4.21 1.04
CA MET A 60 -10.46 4.46 2.32
C MET A 60 -11.79 5.18 2.16
N VAL A 61 -11.85 6.22 1.32
CA VAL A 61 -13.11 6.92 1.02
C VAL A 61 -14.15 5.94 0.47
N PHE A 62 -13.72 5.01 -0.38
CA PHE A 62 -14.61 4.00 -0.96
C PHE A 62 -15.06 2.94 0.06
N ILE A 63 -14.21 2.63 1.05
CA ILE A 63 -14.51 1.70 2.14
C ILE A 63 -15.48 2.30 3.16
N PHE A 64 -15.40 3.59 3.47
CA PHE A 64 -16.27 4.19 4.49
C PHE A 64 -17.60 4.73 3.94
N ASN A 65 -17.69 4.96 2.62
CA ASN A 65 -18.93 5.41 1.99
C ASN A 65 -19.89 4.27 1.62
N GLN A 66 -21.14 4.66 1.31
CA GLN A 66 -22.18 3.79 0.78
C GLN A 66 -21.99 3.56 -0.73
N ILE A 67 -20.93 2.82 -1.08
CA ILE A 67 -20.64 2.38 -2.45
C ILE A 67 -21.09 0.91 -2.62
N PRO A 68 -21.46 0.47 -3.84
CA PRO A 68 -21.72 -0.94 -4.13
C PRO A 68 -20.69 -1.90 -3.53
N SER A 69 -21.18 -3.01 -2.96
CA SER A 69 -20.38 -3.98 -2.21
C SER A 69 -19.21 -4.57 -3.02
N GLY A 70 -19.37 -4.76 -4.33
CA GLY A 70 -18.29 -5.26 -5.20
C GLY A 70 -17.10 -4.30 -5.29
N VAL A 71 -17.35 -3.01 -5.50
CA VAL A 71 -16.29 -1.98 -5.55
C VAL A 71 -15.66 -1.80 -4.18
N LYS A 72 -16.43 -1.97 -3.11
CA LYS A 72 -15.96 -1.93 -1.73
C LYS A 72 -14.96 -3.06 -1.43
N ALA A 73 -15.29 -4.30 -1.83
CA ALA A 73 -14.40 -5.44 -1.68
C ALA A 73 -13.09 -5.25 -2.47
N LEU A 74 -13.18 -4.74 -3.70
CA LEU A 74 -12.01 -4.41 -4.52
C LEU A 74 -11.14 -3.32 -3.87
N SER A 75 -11.76 -2.33 -3.23
CA SER A 75 -11.05 -1.27 -2.51
C SER A 75 -10.28 -1.82 -1.30
N PHE A 76 -10.87 -2.75 -0.54
CA PHE A 76 -10.18 -3.45 0.54
C PHE A 76 -8.98 -4.26 0.04
N ILE A 77 -9.15 -5.01 -1.05
CA ILE A 77 -8.07 -5.78 -1.66
C ILE A 77 -6.96 -4.83 -2.13
N GLY A 78 -7.31 -3.78 -2.86
CA GLY A 78 -6.37 -2.76 -3.33
C GLY A 78 -5.59 -2.11 -2.19
N PHE A 79 -6.26 -1.80 -1.09
CA PHE A 79 -5.63 -1.25 0.12
C PHE A 79 -4.65 -2.24 0.76
N GLY A 80 -5.04 -3.52 0.87
CA GLY A 80 -4.16 -4.58 1.34
C GLY A 80 -2.93 -4.75 0.44
N LEU A 81 -3.11 -4.77 -0.88
CA LEU A 81 -2.01 -4.90 -1.85
C LEU A 81 -1.05 -3.72 -1.77
N ASN A 82 -1.56 -2.48 -1.68
CA ASN A 82 -0.74 -1.29 -1.47
C ASN A 82 0.04 -1.40 -0.15
N THR A 83 -0.59 -1.84 0.94
CA THR A 83 0.07 -2.02 2.25
C THR A 83 1.20 -3.05 2.17
N ILE A 84 0.95 -4.18 1.51
CA ILE A 84 1.96 -5.21 1.26
C ILE A 84 3.11 -4.64 0.41
N ALA A 85 2.81 -3.85 -0.61
CA ALA A 85 3.81 -3.24 -1.48
C ALA A 85 4.71 -2.25 -0.70
N LEU A 86 4.16 -1.35 0.11
CA LEU A 86 4.98 -0.48 0.97
C LEU A 86 5.84 -1.29 1.93
N LYS A 87 5.26 -2.30 2.57
CA LYS A 87 6.01 -3.14 3.49
C LYS A 87 7.17 -3.84 2.77
N ARG A 88 6.94 -4.38 1.57
CA ARG A 88 7.99 -5.03 0.76
C ARG A 88 9.11 -4.06 0.38
N GLU A 89 8.77 -2.80 0.10
CA GLU A 89 9.74 -1.80 -0.35
C GLU A 89 10.52 -1.14 0.79
N PHE A 90 9.84 -0.72 1.86
CA PHE A 90 10.44 0.07 2.93
C PHE A 90 10.78 -0.76 4.17
N VAL A 91 10.02 -1.82 4.44
CA VAL A 91 10.02 -2.52 5.73
C VAL A 91 10.15 -4.03 5.54
N ARG A 92 10.97 -4.43 4.55
CA ARG A 92 11.08 -5.83 4.11
C ARG A 92 11.54 -6.76 5.24
N ASN A 93 12.44 -6.27 6.09
CA ASN A 93 13.11 -7.05 7.13
C ASN A 93 12.32 -7.14 8.46
N ILE A 94 11.25 -6.36 8.64
CA ILE A 94 10.46 -6.39 9.89
C ILE A 94 9.32 -7.41 9.73
N PRO A 95 9.16 -8.36 10.65
CA PRO A 95 8.04 -9.31 10.59
C PRO A 95 6.71 -8.57 10.81
N TRP A 96 5.66 -8.98 10.09
CA TRP A 96 4.32 -8.37 10.20
C TRP A 96 3.81 -8.29 11.65
N ARG A 97 4.10 -9.31 12.47
CA ARG A 97 3.75 -9.35 13.89
C ARG A 97 4.37 -8.23 14.72
N SER A 98 5.54 -7.72 14.31
CA SER A 98 6.21 -6.63 15.02
C SER A 98 5.67 -5.26 14.65
N LEU A 99 5.01 -5.10 13.49
CA LEU A 99 4.38 -3.84 13.10
C LEU A 99 3.04 -3.61 13.81
N PHE A 100 2.34 -4.70 14.17
CA PHE A 100 1.09 -4.67 14.92
C PHE A 100 1.25 -4.96 16.41
N LYS A 101 2.48 -5.23 16.87
CA LYS A 101 2.77 -5.18 18.30
C LYS A 101 2.74 -3.70 18.68
N MET A 102 1.60 -3.25 19.19
CA MET A 102 1.58 -2.09 20.07
C MET A 102 2.61 -2.40 21.15
N GLN A 103 3.67 -1.61 21.23
CA GLN A 103 4.59 -1.67 22.36
C GLN A 103 3.79 -1.23 23.58
N SER A 104 2.99 -2.15 24.14
CA SER A 104 2.57 -2.11 25.53
C SER A 104 3.84 -2.41 26.33
N GLY A 105 4.79 -1.47 26.28
CA GLY A 105 5.79 -1.35 27.30
C GLY A 105 4.97 -1.00 28.53
N ASP A 106 4.70 -2.02 29.33
CA ASP A 106 4.28 -1.82 30.69
C ASP A 106 5.35 -0.93 31.32
N ALA A 107 5.07 0.36 31.46
CA ALA A 107 6.04 1.33 31.97
C ALA A 107 6.48 0.99 33.42
N ASN A 108 5.80 0.02 34.05
CA ASN A 108 6.01 -0.47 35.40
C ASN A 108 6.27 -1.99 35.51
N GLY A 109 6.61 -2.69 34.41
CA GLY A 109 7.06 -4.09 34.51
C GLY A 109 8.40 -4.17 35.25
N PRO A 110 8.63 -5.16 36.15
CA PRO A 110 9.73 -5.12 37.12
C PRO A 110 11.07 -5.01 36.40
N ALA A 111 11.72 -3.86 36.56
CA ALA A 111 13.06 -3.60 36.09
C ALA A 111 14.02 -4.59 36.77
N GLY A 112 14.45 -5.59 36.00
CA GLY A 112 15.48 -6.53 36.42
C GLY A 112 14.94 -7.93 36.66
N GLN A 113 14.91 -8.74 35.60
CA GLN A 113 15.18 -10.16 35.70
C GLN A 113 15.91 -10.59 34.41
N ARG A 114 17.19 -10.89 34.64
CA ARG A 114 18.29 -11.43 33.84
C ARG A 114 17.98 -11.98 32.44
#